data_AF-A0A2V1AM75-F1
#
_entry.id   AF-A0A2V1AM75-F1
#
_cell.length_a   1.000
_cell.length_b   1.000
_cell.length_c   1.000
_cell.angle_alpha   90.00
_cell.angle_beta   90.00
_cell.angle_gamma   90.00
#
_symmetry.space_group_name_H-M   'P 1'
#
loop_
_entity.id
_entity.type
_entity.pdbx_description
1 polymer ?
#
loop_
_entity_poly.entity_id
_entity_poly.type
_entity_poly.pdbx_seq_one_letter_code
_entity_poly.pdbx_strand_id
1 'polypeptide(L)'
;MGTPEGTKDHNSQIVKLLQLIGCFGAYCHLEGLRDSLEKAQLGLRVDETITSLLMRFVLHFTKEDHNVSVRTAAIKSLLLISSHHPKMFLSKPVMKLLNTEFEKGSHRMKVTILEGFNSFLSMEDEESGKRNLEESCSSDKKLDVDVFHGTSHGYINDSVCSSLIQSFIGPALELCLQDASSLSLVPVRFLELIMKLGFANPKVCAPTIIALESSPNKYVKGIAFNLHKDIFDKHESLADRNYAEAFKIAVNYNKRVNGDEFWKNVSFLRSVYKIVSRNYASKKRFILSLARLFTVDISSGDLAASANTRDMIVFLVLNLSVLPFSSLEEVCLILYHLDRSITHEGIDLADKVTSTVGSNTGEGMSVENLQLLFVHSQSTLALVYLRQTLSAAYAVPSSIMETFSPSRPDIELRQQPKAVTLVDFPLENLEMEVNLSRPDAFGSLFTRFVTSVKDFTV
;
A
#
# COMPACT_ATOMS: atom_id res chain seq x y z
N MET A 1 46.11 -16.17 -15.72
CA MET A 1 45.29 -15.73 -14.57
C MET A 1 45.60 -14.26 -14.32
N GLY A 2 44.83 -13.36 -14.94
CA GLY A 2 44.95 -11.91 -14.75
C GLY A 2 43.59 -11.37 -14.36
N THR A 3 43.47 -10.85 -13.15
CA THR A 3 42.27 -10.24 -12.60
C THR A 3 42.09 -8.78 -13.09
N PRO A 4 40.87 -8.20 -12.95
CA PRO A 4 40.31 -7.20 -13.85
C PRO A 4 40.41 -5.77 -13.29
N GLU A 5 41.56 -5.14 -13.38
CA GLU A 5 41.71 -3.72 -12.97
C GLU A 5 41.39 -2.74 -14.11
N GLY A 6 41.77 -3.04 -15.36
CA GLY A 6 41.57 -2.11 -16.50
C GLY A 6 40.11 -1.90 -16.92
N THR A 7 39.22 -2.88 -16.74
CA THR A 7 37.80 -2.75 -17.13
C THR A 7 36.97 -1.94 -16.14
N LYS A 8 37.37 -1.85 -14.87
CA LYS A 8 36.68 -1.00 -13.88
C LYS A 8 36.88 0.49 -14.16
N ASP A 9 38.07 0.87 -14.60
CA ASP A 9 38.43 2.27 -14.79
C ASP A 9 37.74 2.87 -16.04
N HIS A 10 37.69 2.11 -17.14
CA HIS A 10 36.96 2.52 -18.35
C HIS A 10 35.44 2.65 -18.11
N ASN A 11 34.83 1.73 -17.35
CA ASN A 11 33.42 1.83 -17.01
C ASN A 11 33.11 3.09 -16.16
N SER A 12 34.02 3.46 -15.25
CA SER A 12 33.89 4.69 -14.46
C SER A 12 33.95 5.95 -15.33
N GLN A 13 34.86 5.98 -16.31
CA GLN A 13 34.96 7.08 -17.27
C GLN A 13 33.68 7.21 -18.11
N ILE A 14 33.15 6.09 -18.63
CA ILE A 14 31.91 6.08 -19.40
C ILE A 14 30.74 6.61 -18.57
N VAL A 15 30.63 6.20 -17.31
CA VAL A 15 29.58 6.71 -16.40
C VAL A 15 29.65 8.22 -16.25
N LYS A 16 30.85 8.79 -16.05
CA LYS A 16 31.04 10.24 -15.93
C LYS A 16 30.68 10.99 -17.22
N LEU A 17 31.08 10.45 -18.37
CA LEU A 17 30.75 11.04 -19.68
C LEU A 17 29.24 11.01 -19.95
N LEU A 18 28.55 9.92 -19.59
CA LEU A 18 27.10 9.82 -19.73
C LEU A 18 26.39 10.85 -18.85
N GLN A 19 26.82 11.00 -17.59
CA GLN A 19 26.27 12.02 -16.70
C GLN A 19 26.49 13.43 -17.25
N LEU A 20 27.67 13.70 -17.82
CA LEU A 20 27.98 14.99 -18.43
C LEU A 20 27.09 15.26 -19.65
N ILE A 21 26.86 14.26 -20.51
CA ILE A 21 25.90 14.33 -21.62
C ILE A 21 24.49 14.64 -21.10
N GLY A 22 24.08 13.98 -20.00
CA GLY A 22 22.81 14.26 -19.34
C GLY A 22 22.66 15.71 -18.91
N CYS A 23 23.69 16.27 -18.26
CA CYS A 23 23.70 17.68 -17.84
C CYS A 23 23.68 18.65 -19.02
N PHE A 24 24.48 18.39 -20.06
CA PHE A 24 24.49 19.23 -21.27
C PHE A 24 23.13 19.22 -21.97
N GLY A 25 22.50 18.06 -22.09
CA GLY A 25 21.18 17.95 -22.71
C GLY A 25 20.03 18.51 -21.88
N ALA A 26 20.22 18.73 -20.57
CA ALA A 26 19.20 19.26 -19.68
C ALA A 26 19.29 20.78 -19.50
N TYR A 27 20.51 21.30 -19.27
CA TYR A 27 20.71 22.70 -18.86
C TYR A 27 21.24 23.60 -19.98
N CYS A 28 21.79 23.04 -21.06
CA CYS A 28 22.38 23.83 -22.12
C CYS A 28 21.47 23.90 -23.35
N HIS A 29 21.24 25.12 -23.85
CA HIS A 29 20.51 25.36 -25.08
C HIS A 29 21.43 25.15 -26.29
N LEU A 30 21.65 23.88 -26.64
CA LEU A 30 22.61 23.49 -27.68
C LEU A 30 22.08 23.70 -29.11
N GLU A 31 20.77 23.90 -29.29
CA GLU A 31 20.14 24.16 -30.60
C GLU A 31 20.76 25.37 -31.34
N GLY A 32 21.23 26.38 -30.62
CA GLY A 32 21.92 27.53 -31.21
C GLY A 32 23.32 27.22 -31.78
N LEU A 33 23.88 26.04 -31.52
CA LEU A 33 25.23 25.63 -31.93
C LEU A 33 25.23 24.56 -33.02
N ARG A 34 24.10 24.36 -33.71
CA ARG A 34 23.92 23.34 -34.74
C ARG A 34 25.02 23.36 -35.79
N ASP A 35 25.37 24.53 -36.32
CA ASP A 35 26.40 24.70 -37.36
C ASP A 35 27.79 24.21 -36.91
N SER A 36 28.10 24.29 -35.62
CA SER A 36 29.37 23.81 -35.07
C SER A 36 29.36 22.30 -34.86
N LEU A 37 28.21 21.73 -34.51
CA LEU A 37 28.03 20.30 -34.30
C LEU A 37 27.92 19.51 -35.61
N GLU A 38 27.37 20.11 -36.66
CA GLU A 38 27.38 19.55 -38.01
C GLU A 38 28.81 19.45 -38.55
N LYS A 39 29.64 20.49 -38.32
CA LYS A 39 31.08 20.47 -38.65
C LYS A 39 31.85 19.39 -37.89
N ALA A 40 31.41 19.03 -36.68
CA ALA A 40 32.02 17.99 -35.86
C ALA A 40 31.67 16.55 -36.32
N GLN A 41 30.85 16.37 -37.36
CA GLN A 41 30.48 15.06 -37.93
C GLN A 41 29.91 14.05 -36.91
N LEU A 42 29.13 14.53 -35.93
CA LEU A 42 28.54 13.70 -34.88
C LEU A 42 27.36 12.81 -35.36
N GLY A 43 27.09 12.76 -36.67
CA GLY A 43 25.99 11.97 -37.23
C GLY A 43 24.59 12.54 -36.96
N LEU A 44 24.48 13.87 -36.88
CA LEU A 44 23.20 14.60 -36.79
C LEU A 44 22.43 14.44 -38.11
N ARG A 45 21.15 14.06 -38.04
CA ARG A 45 20.28 13.96 -39.23
C ARG A 45 19.65 15.32 -39.55
N VAL A 46 19.24 15.51 -40.80
CA VAL A 46 18.75 16.80 -41.34
C VAL A 46 17.54 17.34 -40.57
N ASP A 47 16.69 16.48 -40.02
CA ASP A 47 15.49 16.85 -39.24
C ASP A 47 15.56 16.42 -37.75
N GLU A 48 16.74 16.08 -37.23
CA GLU A 48 16.92 15.64 -35.84
C GLU A 48 17.41 16.79 -34.96
N THR A 49 16.74 17.00 -33.82
CA THR A 49 17.18 17.96 -32.80
C THR A 49 18.44 17.44 -32.09
N ILE A 50 19.25 18.34 -31.55
CA ILE A 50 20.44 17.96 -30.79
C ILE A 50 20.03 17.17 -29.54
N THR A 51 18.92 17.54 -28.90
CA THR A 51 18.36 16.76 -27.78
C THR A 51 18.02 15.33 -28.22
N SER A 52 17.45 15.14 -29.42
CA SER A 52 17.16 13.80 -29.96
C SER A 52 18.44 13.01 -30.24
N LEU A 53 19.50 13.66 -30.75
CA LEU A 53 20.81 13.04 -30.93
C LEU A 53 21.41 12.57 -29.60
N LEU A 54 21.40 13.42 -28.57
CA LEU A 54 21.90 13.07 -27.24
C LEU A 54 21.11 11.89 -26.65
N MET A 55 19.78 11.91 -26.79
CA MET A 55 18.92 10.80 -26.36
C MET A 55 19.26 9.50 -27.10
N ARG A 56 19.53 9.57 -28.42
CA ARG A 56 19.94 8.40 -29.21
C ARG A 56 21.27 7.82 -28.74
N PHE A 57 22.25 8.66 -28.39
CA PHE A 57 23.50 8.19 -27.81
C PHE A 57 23.30 7.54 -26.44
N VAL A 58 22.55 8.19 -25.55
CA VAL A 58 22.29 7.65 -24.21
C VAL A 58 21.53 6.32 -24.29
N LEU A 59 20.53 6.19 -25.16
CA LEU A 59 19.76 4.96 -25.40
C LEU A 59 20.62 3.78 -25.89
N HIS A 60 21.77 4.03 -26.52
CA HIS A 60 22.67 2.94 -26.88
C HIS A 60 23.21 2.23 -25.64
N PHE A 61 23.55 3.00 -24.60
CA PHE A 61 24.14 2.51 -23.36
C PHE A 61 23.12 1.92 -22.37
N THR A 62 21.82 1.94 -22.70
CA THR A 62 20.77 1.31 -21.88
C THR A 62 20.53 -0.15 -22.24
N LYS A 63 21.14 -0.66 -23.33
CA LYS A 63 21.03 -2.07 -23.76
C LYS A 63 21.57 -3.04 -22.71
N GLU A 64 21.01 -4.25 -22.66
CA GLU A 64 21.34 -5.28 -21.67
C GLU A 64 22.80 -5.75 -21.73
N ASP A 65 23.47 -5.59 -22.87
CA ASP A 65 24.88 -5.95 -23.07
C ASP A 65 25.86 -5.14 -22.20
N HIS A 66 25.42 -4.00 -21.67
CA HIS A 66 26.25 -3.11 -20.87
C HIS A 66 26.17 -3.40 -19.36
N ASN A 67 27.23 -3.04 -18.64
CA ASN A 67 27.29 -3.19 -17.18
C ASN A 67 26.15 -2.41 -16.49
N VAL A 68 25.61 -2.97 -15.40
CA VAL A 68 24.53 -2.38 -14.61
C VAL A 68 24.81 -0.93 -14.20
N SER A 69 26.07 -0.60 -13.85
CA SER A 69 26.45 0.76 -13.45
C SER A 69 26.35 1.75 -14.62
N VAL A 70 26.77 1.33 -15.81
CA VAL A 70 26.69 2.13 -17.05
C VAL A 70 25.22 2.31 -17.45
N ARG A 71 24.42 1.24 -17.42
CA ARG A 71 22.98 1.30 -17.69
C ARG A 71 22.24 2.23 -16.73
N THR A 72 22.56 2.15 -15.44
CA THR A 72 21.97 3.04 -14.41
C THR A 72 22.32 4.50 -14.70
N ALA A 73 23.57 4.80 -15.04
CA ALA A 73 23.99 6.15 -15.40
C ALA A 73 23.31 6.66 -16.68
N ALA A 74 23.17 5.79 -17.69
CA ALA A 74 22.47 6.10 -18.92
C ALA A 74 20.99 6.42 -18.65
N ILE A 75 20.28 5.58 -17.88
CA ILE A 75 18.87 5.82 -17.51
C ILE A 75 18.73 7.12 -16.71
N LYS A 76 19.59 7.38 -15.72
CA LYS A 76 19.58 8.65 -14.97
C LYS A 76 19.76 9.86 -15.89
N SER A 77 20.69 9.78 -16.83
CA SER A 77 20.97 10.86 -17.79
C SER A 77 19.79 11.06 -18.75
N LEU A 78 19.16 9.96 -19.18
CA LEU A 78 17.97 9.97 -20.02
C LEU A 78 16.78 10.64 -19.32
N LEU A 79 16.55 10.30 -18.05
CA LEU A 79 15.50 10.90 -17.22
C LEU A 79 15.76 12.40 -16.98
N LEU A 80 17.02 12.79 -16.75
CA LEU A 80 17.40 14.18 -16.54
C LEU A 80 17.13 15.04 -17.80
N ILE A 81 17.53 14.56 -18.98
CA ILE A 81 17.23 15.22 -20.26
C ILE A 81 15.72 15.31 -20.48
N SER A 82 15.01 14.20 -20.25
CA SER A 82 13.55 14.14 -20.46
C SER A 82 12.79 15.05 -19.48
N SER A 83 13.32 15.30 -18.28
CA SER A 83 12.72 16.22 -17.30
C SER A 83 12.71 17.67 -17.79
N HIS A 84 13.74 18.09 -18.55
CA HIS A 84 13.84 19.44 -19.13
C HIS A 84 13.22 19.52 -20.54
N HIS A 85 13.03 18.37 -21.18
CA HIS A 85 12.36 18.25 -22.47
C HIS A 85 11.23 17.21 -22.42
N PRO A 86 10.08 17.53 -21.78
CA PRO A 86 9.06 16.53 -21.42
C PRO A 86 8.52 15.70 -22.58
N LYS A 87 8.46 16.26 -23.80
CA LYS A 87 8.07 15.54 -25.02
C LYS A 87 8.89 14.27 -25.28
N MET A 88 10.13 14.21 -24.78
CA MET A 88 11.00 13.05 -24.93
C MET A 88 10.51 11.82 -24.15
N PHE A 89 9.79 12.01 -23.03
CA PHE A 89 9.18 10.90 -22.29
C PHE A 89 8.18 10.11 -23.14
N LEU A 90 7.44 10.79 -24.02
CA LEU A 90 6.44 10.18 -24.89
C LEU A 90 7.03 9.48 -26.11
N SER A 91 8.35 9.59 -26.33
CA SER A 91 8.99 8.88 -27.43
C SER A 91 8.89 7.37 -27.22
N LYS A 92 8.50 6.64 -28.28
CA LYS A 92 8.32 5.17 -28.22
C LYS A 92 9.56 4.42 -27.67
N PRO A 93 10.80 4.77 -28.03
CA PRO A 93 11.98 4.07 -27.50
C PRO A 93 12.16 4.27 -25.99
N VAL A 94 11.91 5.49 -25.49
CA VAL A 94 12.01 5.82 -24.06
C VAL A 94 10.93 5.11 -23.28
N MET A 95 9.67 5.24 -23.69
CA MET A 95 8.55 4.60 -22.99
C MET A 95 8.71 3.08 -22.95
N LYS A 96 9.14 2.46 -24.06
CA LYS A 96 9.41 1.02 -24.12
C LYS A 96 10.53 0.61 -23.17
N LEU A 97 11.62 1.37 -23.11
CA LEU A 97 12.73 1.12 -22.18
C LEU A 97 12.25 1.19 -20.74
N LEU A 98 11.59 2.28 -20.35
CA LEU A 98 11.14 2.50 -18.97
C LEU A 98 10.15 1.41 -18.53
N ASN A 99 9.20 1.03 -19.37
CA ASN A 99 8.29 -0.09 -19.08
C ASN A 99 9.04 -1.43 -18.93
N THR A 100 10.00 -1.72 -19.81
CA THR A 100 10.79 -2.96 -19.74
C THR A 100 11.60 -3.03 -18.44
N GLU A 101 12.22 -1.92 -18.03
CA GLU A 101 12.96 -1.83 -16.76
C GLU A 101 12.03 -1.90 -15.53
N PHE A 102 10.81 -1.36 -15.61
CA PHE A 102 9.82 -1.49 -14.56
C PHE A 102 9.29 -2.92 -14.40
N GLU A 103 9.18 -3.67 -15.49
CA GLU A 103 8.77 -5.07 -15.44
C GLU A 103 9.93 -5.96 -14.96
N LYS A 104 11.06 -5.94 -15.68
CA LYS A 104 12.16 -6.92 -15.51
C LYS A 104 13.37 -6.41 -14.73
N GLY A 105 13.48 -5.10 -14.54
CA GLY A 105 14.65 -4.48 -13.91
C GLY A 105 14.76 -4.81 -12.42
N SER A 106 15.95 -4.60 -11.87
CA SER A 106 16.18 -4.74 -10.43
C SER A 106 15.36 -3.71 -9.63
N HIS A 107 15.02 -4.04 -8.38
CA HIS A 107 14.30 -3.12 -7.48
C HIS A 107 14.97 -1.73 -7.41
N ARG A 108 16.30 -1.67 -7.33
CA ARG A 108 17.07 -0.42 -7.35
C ARG A 108 16.92 0.38 -8.65
N MET A 109 16.80 -0.29 -9.79
CA MET A 109 16.56 0.37 -11.07
C MET A 109 15.17 0.99 -11.12
N LYS A 110 14.15 0.25 -10.67
CA LYS A 110 12.76 0.76 -10.59
C LYS A 110 12.68 2.00 -9.70
N VAL A 111 13.34 1.95 -8.53
CA VAL A 111 13.47 3.11 -7.62
C VAL A 111 14.20 4.27 -8.30
N THR A 112 15.30 4.02 -9.01
CA THR A 112 16.02 5.07 -9.75
C THR A 112 15.14 5.76 -10.79
N ILE A 113 14.26 5.02 -11.47
CA ILE A 113 13.33 5.62 -12.43
C ILE A 113 12.31 6.51 -11.72
N LEU A 114 11.75 6.04 -10.59
CA LEU A 114 10.83 6.84 -9.77
C LEU A 114 11.51 8.07 -9.17
N GLU A 115 12.80 8.03 -8.82
CA GLU A 115 13.57 9.22 -8.42
C GLU A 115 13.59 10.28 -9.54
N GLY A 116 13.79 9.84 -10.78
CA GLY A 116 13.72 10.73 -11.95
C GLY A 116 12.32 11.32 -12.15
N PHE A 117 11.28 10.50 -12.04
CA PHE A 117 9.90 10.99 -12.14
C PHE A 117 9.54 11.96 -11.01
N ASN A 118 9.97 11.69 -9.77
CA ASN A 118 9.80 12.61 -8.65
C ASN A 118 10.45 13.97 -8.92
N SER A 119 11.67 13.95 -9.47
CA SER A 119 12.39 15.18 -9.81
C SER A 119 11.64 15.97 -10.86
N PHE A 120 11.18 15.30 -11.93
CA PHE A 120 10.38 15.92 -12.98
C PHE A 120 9.06 16.50 -12.44
N LEU A 121 8.27 15.72 -11.70
CA LEU A 121 6.99 16.16 -11.15
C LEU A 121 7.15 17.30 -10.13
N SER A 122 8.26 17.33 -9.39
CA SER A 122 8.54 18.43 -8.46
C SER A 122 8.85 19.73 -9.21
N MET A 123 9.60 19.65 -10.32
CA MET A 123 9.85 20.81 -11.19
C MET A 123 8.53 21.36 -11.76
N GLU A 124 7.64 20.49 -12.24
CA GLU A 124 6.33 20.88 -12.76
C GLU A 124 5.43 21.49 -11.68
N ASP A 125 5.46 20.99 -10.43
CA ASP A 125 4.73 21.57 -9.30
C ASP A 125 5.22 23.00 -9.00
N GLU A 126 6.53 23.22 -9.01
CA GLU A 126 7.13 24.55 -8.80
C GLU A 126 6.80 25.52 -9.94
N GLU A 127 6.88 25.09 -11.19
CA GLU A 127 6.53 25.91 -12.36
C GLU A 127 5.03 26.23 -12.41
N SER A 128 4.18 25.27 -12.05
CA SER A 128 2.74 25.49 -11.92
C SER A 128 2.43 26.49 -10.80
N GLY A 129 3.13 26.41 -9.67
CA GLY A 129 3.00 27.37 -8.57
C GLY A 129 3.37 28.80 -8.98
N LYS A 130 4.47 28.98 -9.72
CA LYS A 130 4.90 30.30 -10.23
C LYS A 130 3.88 30.92 -11.17
N ARG A 131 3.36 30.13 -12.13
CA ARG A 131 2.34 30.59 -13.08
C ARG A 131 1.06 31.07 -12.37
N ASN A 132 0.60 30.32 -11.38
CA ASN A 132 -0.59 30.70 -10.59
C ASN A 132 -0.39 32.01 -9.81
N LEU A 133 0.82 32.27 -9.30
CA LEU A 133 1.16 33.51 -8.58
C LEU A 133 1.22 34.72 -9.54
N GLU A 134 1.78 34.53 -10.73
CA GLU A 134 1.86 35.56 -11.77
C GLU A 134 0.45 35.94 -12.30
N GLU A 135 -0.42 34.95 -12.50
CA GLU A 135 -1.82 35.18 -12.90
C GLU A 135 -2.63 35.89 -11.81
N SER A 136 -2.36 35.64 -10.53
CA SER A 136 -3.08 36.29 -9.43
C SER A 136 -2.59 37.70 -9.11
N CYS A 137 -1.36 38.07 -9.51
CA CYS A 137 -0.82 39.41 -9.37
C CYS A 137 -1.05 40.32 -10.60
N SER A 138 -1.44 39.76 -11.75
CA SER A 138 -1.68 40.53 -12.98
C SER A 138 -3.16 40.89 -13.14
N SER A 139 -3.47 42.19 -13.07
CA SER A 139 -4.81 42.72 -13.35
C SER A 139 -5.17 42.74 -14.85
N ASP A 140 -4.21 42.44 -15.72
CA ASP A 140 -4.39 42.37 -17.18
C ASP A 140 -4.57 40.91 -17.63
N LYS A 141 -5.82 40.45 -17.69
CA LYS A 141 -6.20 39.17 -18.30
C LYS A 141 -6.06 39.25 -19.83
N LYS A 142 -4.82 39.25 -20.35
CA LYS A 142 -4.60 38.84 -21.74
C LYS A 142 -4.77 37.33 -21.80
N LEU A 143 -5.97 36.90 -22.19
CA LEU A 143 -6.25 35.51 -22.56
C LEU A 143 -5.29 35.11 -23.67
N ASP A 144 -4.29 34.32 -23.32
CA ASP A 144 -3.32 33.79 -24.27
C ASP A 144 -4.02 32.80 -25.21
N VAL A 145 -3.98 33.10 -26.50
CA VAL A 145 -4.66 32.32 -27.54
C VAL A 145 -4.07 30.90 -27.60
N ASP A 146 -2.80 30.72 -27.24
CA ASP A 146 -2.15 29.41 -27.17
C ASP A 146 -2.63 28.55 -25.98
N VAL A 147 -3.08 29.18 -24.89
CA VAL A 147 -3.76 28.46 -23.79
C VAL A 147 -5.12 27.96 -24.25
N PHE A 148 -5.85 28.77 -25.03
CA PHE A 148 -7.16 28.37 -25.57
C PHE A 148 -7.07 27.26 -26.63
N HIS A 149 -5.99 27.22 -27.43
CA HIS A 149 -5.75 26.16 -28.41
C HIS A 149 -5.08 24.90 -27.81
N GLY A 150 -4.77 24.90 -26.51
CA GLY A 150 -4.08 23.78 -25.85
C GLY A 150 -2.64 23.57 -26.33
N THR A 151 -2.03 24.60 -26.92
CA THR A 151 -0.66 24.59 -27.44
C THR A 151 0.35 25.21 -26.49
N SER A 152 -0.12 25.79 -25.37
CA SER A 152 0.76 26.33 -24.34
C SER A 152 1.68 25.25 -23.76
N HIS A 153 2.91 25.65 -23.42
CA HIS A 153 3.91 24.77 -22.81
C HIS A 153 3.38 24.04 -21.57
N GLY A 154 2.51 24.71 -20.81
CA GLY A 154 1.83 24.12 -19.65
C GLY A 154 0.93 22.93 -19.99
N TYR A 155 0.05 23.08 -20.98
CA TYR A 155 -0.89 22.01 -21.36
C TYR A 155 -0.15 20.80 -21.95
N ILE A 156 0.93 21.03 -22.68
CA ILE A 156 1.79 19.97 -23.21
C ILE A 156 2.43 19.19 -22.05
N ASN A 157 2.99 19.87 -21.06
CA ASN A 157 3.62 19.21 -19.91
C ASN A 157 2.60 18.44 -19.06
N ASP A 158 1.40 18.98 -18.86
CA ASP A 158 0.30 18.29 -18.17
C ASP A 158 -0.13 17.02 -18.93
N SER A 159 -0.19 17.08 -20.27
CA SER A 159 -0.50 15.91 -21.10
C SER A 159 0.57 14.82 -21.00
N VAL A 160 1.85 15.21 -20.94
CA VAL A 160 2.99 14.31 -20.73
C VAL A 160 2.90 13.69 -19.34
N CYS A 161 2.70 14.49 -18.30
CA CYS A 161 2.57 14.03 -16.91
C CYS A 161 1.45 13.01 -16.78
N SER A 162 0.27 13.33 -17.32
CA SER A 162 -0.89 12.44 -17.30
C SER A 162 -0.58 11.10 -17.99
N SER A 163 -0.05 11.12 -19.22
CA SER A 163 0.29 9.89 -19.95
C SER A 163 1.36 9.05 -19.24
N LEU A 164 2.35 9.70 -18.63
CA LEU A 164 3.41 9.04 -17.87
C LEU A 164 2.83 8.36 -16.62
N ILE A 165 2.05 9.10 -15.83
CA ILE A 165 1.48 8.61 -14.57
C ILE A 165 0.52 7.44 -14.83
N GLN A 166 -0.35 7.54 -15.85
CA GLN A 166 -1.26 6.43 -16.19
C GLN A 166 -0.52 5.14 -16.55
N SER A 167 0.68 5.23 -17.13
CA SER A 167 1.50 4.07 -17.50
C SER A 167 2.19 3.43 -16.28
N PHE A 168 2.61 4.24 -15.31
CA PHE A 168 3.47 3.77 -14.21
C PHE A 168 2.78 3.68 -12.84
N ILE A 169 1.54 4.15 -12.70
CA ILE A 169 0.82 4.16 -11.41
C ILE A 169 0.62 2.76 -10.83
N GLY A 170 0.19 1.79 -11.63
CA GLY A 170 -0.01 0.40 -11.17
C GLY A 170 1.29 -0.21 -10.63
N PRO A 171 2.36 -0.27 -11.43
CA PRO A 171 3.67 -0.75 -10.97
C PRO A 171 4.24 0.03 -9.77
N ALA A 172 4.00 1.34 -9.70
CA ALA A 172 4.45 2.16 -8.57
C ALA A 172 3.72 1.81 -7.26
N LEU A 173 2.41 1.54 -7.33
CA LEU A 173 1.64 1.10 -6.16
C LEU A 173 2.14 -0.26 -5.63
N GLU A 174 2.47 -1.20 -6.53
CA GLU A 174 3.07 -2.47 -6.14
C GLU A 174 4.45 -2.26 -5.48
N LEU A 175 5.28 -1.37 -6.04
CA LEU A 175 6.59 -1.04 -5.48
C LEU A 175 6.53 -0.44 -4.08
N CYS A 176 5.50 0.38 -3.78
CA CYS A 176 5.28 0.89 -2.43
C CYS A 176 5.11 -0.23 -1.39
N LEU A 177 4.61 -1.38 -1.82
CA LEU A 177 4.29 -2.53 -0.96
C LEU A 177 5.37 -3.64 -1.01
N GLN A 178 6.50 -3.41 -1.68
CA GLN A 178 7.55 -4.44 -1.81
C GLN A 178 8.45 -4.53 -0.58
N ASP A 179 8.80 -3.40 0.03
CA ASP A 179 9.73 -3.35 1.16
C ASP A 179 9.37 -2.24 2.15
N ALA A 180 10.14 -2.16 3.25
CA ALA A 180 10.06 -1.07 4.22
C ALA A 180 11.42 -0.40 4.46
N SER A 181 12.38 -0.62 3.55
CA SER A 181 13.71 -0.02 3.64
C SER A 181 13.66 1.49 3.35
N SER A 182 14.80 2.18 3.35
CA SER A 182 14.87 3.57 2.90
C SER A 182 14.45 3.74 1.43
N LEU A 183 14.55 2.69 0.61
CA LEU A 183 14.16 2.73 -0.81
C LEU A 183 12.64 2.82 -1.00
N SER A 184 11.85 2.31 -0.04
CA SER A 184 10.38 2.43 -0.03
C SER A 184 9.88 3.87 -0.03
N LEU A 185 10.70 4.83 0.41
CA LEU A 185 10.32 6.23 0.47
C LEU A 185 10.12 6.84 -0.92
N VAL A 186 10.90 6.43 -1.91
CA VAL A 186 10.86 7.02 -3.26
C VAL A 186 9.52 6.73 -3.96
N PRO A 187 9.02 5.47 -4.04
CA PRO A 187 7.68 5.20 -4.56
C PRO A 187 6.57 5.92 -3.81
N VAL A 188 6.69 6.06 -2.49
CA VAL A 188 5.67 6.74 -1.67
C VAL A 188 5.66 8.25 -1.92
N ARG A 189 6.84 8.86 -2.14
CA ARG A 189 6.93 10.27 -2.57
C ARG A 189 6.36 10.48 -3.97
N PHE A 190 6.54 9.52 -4.86
CA PHE A 190 5.88 9.56 -6.17
C PHE A 190 4.36 9.56 -6.02
N LEU A 191 3.84 8.67 -5.17
CA LEU A 191 2.41 8.61 -4.86
C LEU A 191 1.89 9.93 -4.25
N GLU A 192 2.66 10.57 -3.37
CA GLU A 192 2.33 11.87 -2.79
C GLU A 192 2.23 12.97 -3.86
N LEU A 193 3.23 13.07 -4.75
CA LEU A 193 3.26 14.08 -5.82
C LEU A 193 2.10 13.90 -6.81
N ILE A 194 1.85 12.68 -7.29
CA ILE A 194 0.77 12.45 -8.27
C ILE A 194 -0.62 12.70 -7.69
N MET A 195 -0.79 12.49 -6.38
CA MET A 195 -2.03 12.80 -5.66
C MET A 195 -2.18 14.31 -5.44
N LYS A 196 -1.09 15.00 -5.10
CA LYS A 196 -1.06 16.47 -4.92
C LYS A 196 -1.39 17.19 -6.23
N LEU A 197 -0.79 16.75 -7.33
CA LEU A 197 -0.98 17.32 -8.67
C LEU A 197 -2.32 16.94 -9.32
N GLY A 198 -3.08 15.99 -8.75
CA GLY A 198 -4.40 15.62 -9.24
C GLY A 198 -4.41 14.73 -10.50
N PHE A 199 -3.27 14.19 -10.91
CA PHE A 199 -3.16 13.28 -12.06
C PHE A 199 -3.64 11.85 -11.76
N ALA A 200 -3.58 11.44 -10.49
CA ALA A 200 -4.00 10.11 -10.06
C ALA A 200 -5.44 10.09 -9.57
N ASN A 201 -6.19 9.03 -9.93
CA ASN A 201 -7.53 8.82 -9.39
C ASN A 201 -7.43 8.31 -7.94
N PRO A 202 -7.96 9.03 -6.94
CA PRO A 202 -7.90 8.61 -5.54
C PRO A 202 -8.49 7.21 -5.29
N LYS A 203 -9.43 6.76 -6.14
CA LYS A 203 -10.05 5.44 -6.02
C LYS A 203 -9.05 4.31 -6.17
N VAL A 204 -8.08 4.46 -7.06
CA VAL A 204 -7.07 3.43 -7.36
C VAL A 204 -5.98 3.43 -6.28
N CYS A 205 -5.62 4.60 -5.77
CA CYS A 205 -4.54 4.75 -4.79
C CYS A 205 -4.96 4.49 -3.35
N ALA A 206 -6.22 4.77 -3.00
CA ALA A 206 -6.69 4.77 -1.60
C ALA A 206 -6.42 3.45 -0.85
N PRO A 207 -6.67 2.24 -1.41
CA PRO A 207 -6.38 0.99 -0.71
C PRO A 207 -4.90 0.87 -0.31
N THR A 208 -3.98 1.18 -1.24
CA THR A 208 -2.54 1.15 -1.01
C THR A 208 -2.10 2.23 -0.02
N ILE A 209 -2.61 3.46 -0.15
CA ILE A 209 -2.30 4.57 0.78
C ILE A 209 -2.66 4.19 2.21
N ILE A 210 -3.88 3.69 2.43
CA ILE A 210 -4.33 3.26 3.75
C ILE A 210 -3.46 2.11 4.23
N ALA A 211 -3.15 1.12 3.38
CA ALA A 211 -2.29 -0.01 3.77
C ALA A 211 -0.88 0.43 4.21
N LEU A 212 -0.30 1.46 3.59
CA LEU A 212 1.03 1.98 3.95
C LEU A 212 1.09 2.63 5.34
N GLU A 213 -0.04 2.97 5.96
CA GLU A 213 -0.06 3.39 7.37
C GLU A 213 0.37 2.29 8.35
N SER A 214 0.36 1.05 7.88
CA SER A 214 0.91 -0.10 8.60
C SER A 214 2.42 -0.28 8.39
N SER A 215 3.11 0.63 7.70
CA SER A 215 4.56 0.52 7.53
C SER A 215 5.32 0.68 8.85
N PRO A 216 6.36 -0.14 9.10
CA PRO A 216 7.27 0.10 10.23
C PRO A 216 8.14 1.35 10.02
N ASN A 217 8.27 1.83 8.77
CA ASN A 217 8.98 3.07 8.47
C ASN A 217 8.10 4.29 8.80
N LYS A 218 8.53 5.06 9.81
CA LYS A 218 7.80 6.24 10.31
C LYS A 218 7.56 7.31 9.25
N TYR A 219 8.49 7.49 8.30
CA TYR A 219 8.34 8.49 7.23
C TYR A 219 7.27 8.07 6.23
N VAL A 220 7.30 6.81 5.79
CA VAL A 220 6.27 6.24 4.91
C VAL A 220 4.90 6.33 5.57
N LYS A 221 4.81 5.90 6.84
CA LYS A 221 3.59 5.99 7.63
C LYS A 221 3.06 7.43 7.74
N GLY A 222 3.94 8.40 7.96
CA GLY A 222 3.58 9.81 8.07
C GLY A 222 3.00 10.38 6.77
N ILE A 223 3.62 10.07 5.62
CA ILE A 223 3.12 10.49 4.31
C ILE A 223 1.77 9.82 4.01
N ALA A 224 1.68 8.51 4.24
CA ALA A 224 0.46 7.74 4.04
C ALA A 224 -0.72 8.30 4.86
N PHE A 225 -0.48 8.61 6.14
CA PHE A 225 -1.49 9.22 7.02
C PHE A 225 -1.99 10.57 6.50
N ASN A 226 -1.09 11.43 6.03
CA ASN A 226 -1.48 12.73 5.47
C ASN A 226 -2.29 12.56 4.18
N LEU A 227 -1.87 11.66 3.29
CA LEU A 227 -2.61 11.36 2.07
C LEU A 227 -3.98 10.74 2.34
N HIS A 228 -4.09 9.81 3.29
CA HIS A 228 -5.38 9.26 3.69
C HIS A 228 -6.28 10.35 4.25
N LYS A 229 -5.75 11.23 5.12
CA LYS A 229 -6.49 12.38 5.66
C LYS A 229 -6.99 13.29 4.52
N ASP A 230 -6.15 13.63 3.56
CA ASP A 230 -6.54 14.49 2.43
C ASP A 230 -7.62 13.84 1.55
N ILE A 231 -7.51 12.53 1.29
CA ILE A 231 -8.54 11.78 0.57
C ILE A 231 -9.85 11.75 1.36
N PHE A 232 -9.78 11.53 2.68
CA PHE A 232 -10.96 11.48 3.53
C PHE A 232 -11.67 12.84 3.61
N ASP A 233 -10.91 13.92 3.80
CA ASP A 233 -11.44 15.28 3.92
C ASP A 233 -12.09 15.76 2.59
N LYS A 234 -11.59 15.31 1.42
CA LYS A 234 -12.17 15.65 0.10
C LYS A 234 -13.23 14.66 -0.40
N HIS A 235 -13.09 13.37 -0.08
CA HIS A 235 -13.84 12.26 -0.66
C HIS A 235 -14.17 11.17 0.37
N GLU A 236 -14.82 11.53 1.48
CA GLU A 236 -15.14 10.62 2.61
C GLU A 236 -15.74 9.27 2.15
N SER A 237 -16.79 9.33 1.31
CA SER A 237 -17.49 8.12 0.84
C SER A 237 -16.62 7.17 0.01
N LEU A 238 -15.54 7.68 -0.60
CA LEU A 238 -14.59 6.89 -1.36
C LEU A 238 -13.64 6.13 -0.44
N ALA A 239 -13.13 6.77 0.61
CA ALA A 239 -12.30 6.14 1.62
C ALA A 239 -13.05 4.99 2.31
N ASP A 240 -14.32 5.23 2.68
CA ASP A 240 -15.18 4.25 3.36
C ASP A 240 -15.34 2.94 2.60
N ARG A 241 -15.46 3.00 1.27
CA ARG A 241 -15.66 1.83 0.41
C ARG A 241 -14.40 0.98 0.25
N ASN A 242 -13.23 1.56 0.51
CA ASN A 242 -11.93 0.93 0.25
C ASN A 242 -11.30 0.29 1.50
N TYR A 243 -11.86 0.49 2.70
CA TYR A 243 -11.25 -0.03 3.95
C TYR A 243 -11.07 -1.54 3.97
N ALA A 244 -12.08 -2.31 3.54
CA ALA A 244 -11.99 -3.77 3.54
C ALA A 244 -10.83 -4.28 2.67
N GLU A 245 -10.64 -3.67 1.49
CA GLU A 245 -9.53 -4.01 0.59
C GLU A 245 -8.18 -3.51 1.14
N ALA A 246 -8.16 -2.29 1.68
CA ALA A 246 -6.96 -1.72 2.30
C ALA A 246 -6.43 -2.59 3.45
N PHE A 247 -7.32 -3.15 4.27
CA PHE A 247 -6.93 -4.01 5.40
C PHE A 247 -6.31 -5.32 4.92
N LYS A 248 -6.86 -5.93 3.86
CA LYS A 248 -6.26 -7.12 3.22
C LYS A 248 -4.86 -6.82 2.69
N ILE A 249 -4.70 -5.69 1.98
CA ILE A 249 -3.40 -5.25 1.46
C ILE A 249 -2.42 -4.99 2.61
N ALA A 250 -2.85 -4.35 3.70
CA ALA A 250 -2.02 -4.06 4.86
C ALA A 250 -1.47 -5.34 5.52
N VAL A 251 -2.30 -6.37 5.68
CA VAL A 251 -1.89 -7.66 6.24
C VAL A 251 -0.83 -8.32 5.35
N ASN A 252 -1.08 -8.37 4.04
CA ASN A 252 -0.12 -8.93 3.08
C ASN A 252 1.21 -8.16 3.07
N TYR A 253 1.15 -6.84 3.21
CA TYR A 253 2.33 -6.00 3.33
C TYR A 253 3.12 -6.29 4.61
N ASN A 254 2.46 -6.38 5.77
CA ASN A 254 3.14 -6.70 7.04
C ASN A 254 3.72 -8.11 7.05
N LYS A 255 3.04 -9.09 6.44
CA LYS A 255 3.61 -10.44 6.23
C LYS A 255 4.89 -10.39 5.40
N ARG A 256 4.90 -9.60 4.33
CA ARG A 256 6.08 -9.47 3.47
C ARG A 256 7.25 -8.82 4.19
N VAL A 257 6.98 -7.78 5.00
CA VAL A 257 8.02 -6.97 5.65
C VAL A 257 8.52 -7.59 6.96
N ASN A 258 7.62 -8.11 7.79
CA ASN A 258 7.92 -8.60 9.13
C ASN A 258 7.94 -10.14 9.22
N GLY A 259 7.61 -10.86 8.14
CA GLY A 259 7.56 -12.31 8.12
C GLY A 259 6.51 -12.85 9.10
N ASP A 260 6.93 -13.81 9.93
CA ASP A 260 6.08 -14.44 10.93
C ASP A 260 5.66 -13.45 12.03
N GLU A 261 6.36 -12.34 12.24
CA GLU A 261 5.99 -11.36 13.27
C GLU A 261 4.99 -10.29 12.79
N PHE A 262 4.27 -10.53 11.70
CA PHE A 262 3.38 -9.55 11.07
C PHE A 262 2.32 -8.98 12.03
N TRP A 263 1.90 -9.76 13.02
CA TRP A 263 0.90 -9.40 14.02
C TRP A 263 1.40 -8.42 15.10
N LYS A 264 2.71 -8.19 15.24
CA LYS A 264 3.25 -7.26 16.25
C LYS A 264 2.89 -5.80 15.98
N ASN A 265 2.52 -5.45 14.74
CA ASN A 265 2.14 -4.08 14.41
C ASN A 265 0.68 -3.80 14.81
N VAL A 266 0.50 -3.34 16.05
CA VAL A 266 -0.79 -2.95 16.63
C VAL A 266 -1.14 -1.47 16.44
N SER A 267 -0.35 -0.75 15.64
CA SER A 267 -0.46 0.71 15.48
C SER A 267 -1.21 1.14 14.21
N PHE A 268 -1.63 0.17 13.39
CA PHE A 268 -2.22 0.41 12.08
C PHE A 268 -3.64 0.96 12.20
N LEU A 269 -4.57 0.22 12.82
CA LEU A 269 -5.96 0.68 12.93
C LEU A 269 -6.07 1.96 13.78
N ARG A 270 -5.16 2.17 14.73
CA ARG A 270 -5.09 3.43 15.50
C ARG A 270 -4.80 4.63 14.58
N SER A 271 -3.98 4.45 13.55
CA SER A 271 -3.66 5.51 12.58
C SER A 271 -4.91 5.86 11.76
N VAL A 272 -5.54 4.84 11.16
CA VAL A 272 -6.77 4.98 10.37
C VAL A 272 -7.92 5.58 11.21
N TYR A 273 -8.08 5.11 12.46
CA TYR A 273 -9.12 5.56 13.37
C TYR A 273 -9.00 7.05 13.73
N LYS A 274 -7.79 7.62 13.81
CA LYS A 274 -7.61 9.06 14.06
C LYS A 274 -8.22 9.94 12.95
N ILE A 275 -8.35 9.41 11.74
CA ILE A 275 -8.97 10.11 10.61
C ILE A 275 -10.49 9.90 10.66
N VAL A 276 -10.92 8.64 10.76
CA VAL A 276 -12.34 8.26 10.72
C VAL A 276 -13.13 8.77 11.94
N SER A 277 -12.50 8.86 13.11
CA SER A 277 -13.17 9.22 14.37
C SER A 277 -13.82 10.60 14.39
N ARG A 278 -13.50 11.46 13.43
CA ARG A 278 -14.05 12.81 13.28
C ARG A 278 -15.53 12.83 12.88
N ASN A 279 -16.01 11.78 12.22
CA ASN A 279 -17.40 11.68 11.77
C ASN A 279 -18.05 10.38 12.28
N TYR A 280 -19.18 10.53 12.96
CA TYR A 280 -19.95 9.41 13.52
C TYR A 280 -20.38 8.39 12.46
N ALA A 281 -20.82 8.84 11.28
CA ALA A 281 -21.24 7.94 10.21
C ALA A 281 -20.08 7.10 9.67
N SER A 282 -18.89 7.71 9.53
CA SER A 282 -17.68 7.04 9.06
C SER A 282 -17.18 6.04 10.10
N LYS A 283 -17.26 6.35 11.40
CA LYS A 283 -16.95 5.38 12.48
C LYS A 283 -17.80 4.10 12.37
N LYS A 284 -19.11 4.26 12.20
CA LYS A 284 -20.02 3.12 12.00
C LYS A 284 -19.65 2.32 10.75
N ARG A 285 -19.34 2.97 9.63
CA ARG A 285 -18.92 2.29 8.39
C ARG A 285 -17.59 1.58 8.53
N PHE A 286 -16.62 2.16 9.22
CA PHE A 286 -15.33 1.53 9.51
C PHE A 286 -15.52 0.25 10.33
N ILE A 287 -16.33 0.29 11.39
CA ILE A 287 -16.67 -0.90 12.20
C ILE A 287 -17.38 -1.95 11.34
N LEU A 288 -18.34 -1.56 10.51
CA LEU A 288 -19.03 -2.48 9.61
C LEU A 288 -18.07 -3.11 8.58
N SER A 289 -17.10 -2.35 8.08
CA SER A 289 -16.07 -2.88 7.17
C SER A 289 -15.16 -3.90 7.85
N LEU A 290 -14.82 -3.70 9.14
CA LEU A 290 -14.08 -4.70 9.93
C LEU A 290 -14.92 -5.95 10.20
N ALA A 291 -16.18 -5.77 10.61
CA ALA A 291 -17.10 -6.87 10.88
C ALA A 291 -17.27 -7.80 9.67
N ARG A 292 -17.29 -7.24 8.45
CA ARG A 292 -17.34 -8.03 7.20
C ARG A 292 -16.10 -8.88 6.94
N LEU A 293 -14.97 -8.57 7.56
CA LEU A 293 -13.73 -9.35 7.46
C LEU A 293 -13.62 -10.44 8.52
N PHE A 294 -14.51 -10.44 9.52
CA PHE A 294 -14.56 -11.43 10.60
C PHE A 294 -15.47 -12.62 10.28
N THR A 295 -15.60 -12.97 9.00
CA THR A 295 -16.35 -14.14 8.54
C THR A 295 -15.40 -15.28 8.22
N VAL A 296 -15.62 -16.42 8.84
CA VAL A 296 -14.88 -17.68 8.67
C VAL A 296 -15.74 -18.62 7.84
N ASP A 297 -15.34 -18.83 6.58
CA ASP A 297 -16.01 -19.80 5.72
C ASP A 297 -15.54 -21.23 6.02
N ILE A 298 -16.30 -21.93 6.87
CA ILE A 298 -16.03 -23.32 7.29
C ILE A 298 -16.29 -24.32 6.15
N SER A 299 -16.93 -23.88 5.06
CA SER A 299 -17.19 -24.75 3.90
C SER A 299 -16.05 -24.75 2.88
N SER A 300 -15.08 -23.84 3.03
CA SER A 300 -13.93 -23.74 2.16
C SER A 300 -12.98 -24.93 2.36
N GLY A 301 -12.69 -25.65 1.28
CA GLY A 301 -11.65 -26.69 1.24
C GLY A 301 -10.24 -26.14 0.99
N ASP A 302 -10.08 -24.83 0.80
CA ASP A 302 -8.78 -24.22 0.49
C ASP A 302 -8.06 -23.78 1.77
N LEU A 303 -7.02 -24.54 2.14
CA LEU A 303 -6.19 -24.28 3.31
C LEU A 303 -5.42 -22.95 3.21
N ALA A 304 -4.94 -22.59 2.01
CA ALA A 304 -4.18 -21.36 1.83
C ALA A 304 -5.07 -20.13 1.96
N ALA A 305 -6.28 -20.16 1.39
CA ALA A 305 -7.27 -19.11 1.57
C ALA A 305 -7.71 -18.99 3.04
N SER A 306 -7.92 -20.11 3.73
CA SER A 306 -8.30 -20.15 5.14
C SER A 306 -7.20 -19.61 6.05
N ALA A 307 -5.94 -19.96 5.78
CA ALA A 307 -4.79 -19.43 6.53
C ALA A 307 -4.61 -17.93 6.31
N ASN A 308 -4.81 -17.43 5.09
CA ASN A 308 -4.80 -16.00 4.81
C ASN A 308 -5.92 -15.25 5.55
N THR A 309 -7.10 -15.85 5.63
CA THR A 309 -8.24 -15.31 6.39
C THR A 309 -7.94 -15.28 7.89
N ARG A 310 -7.40 -16.37 8.45
CA ARG A 310 -6.93 -16.44 9.84
C ARG A 310 -5.95 -15.31 10.14
N ASP A 311 -4.92 -15.16 9.32
CA ASP A 311 -3.88 -14.17 9.54
C ASP A 311 -4.42 -12.73 9.49
N MET A 312 -5.36 -12.48 8.57
CA MET A 312 -6.07 -11.20 8.51
C MET A 312 -6.88 -10.95 9.78
N ILE A 313 -7.65 -11.94 10.25
CA ILE A 313 -8.44 -11.83 11.48
C ILE A 313 -7.53 -11.56 12.68
N VAL A 314 -6.47 -12.34 12.86
CA VAL A 314 -5.53 -12.20 13.98
C VAL A 314 -4.88 -10.81 13.99
N PHE A 315 -4.40 -10.33 12.84
CA PHE A 315 -3.80 -9.00 12.72
C PHE A 315 -4.78 -7.88 13.12
N LEU A 316 -6.03 -7.96 12.62
CA LEU A 316 -7.04 -6.93 12.88
C LEU A 316 -7.55 -6.98 14.33
N VAL A 317 -7.74 -8.18 14.89
CA VAL A 317 -8.13 -8.39 16.27
C VAL A 317 -7.13 -7.78 17.24
N LEU A 318 -5.82 -8.01 17.02
CA LEU A 318 -4.77 -7.43 17.86
C LEU A 318 -4.68 -5.90 17.72
N ASN A 319 -4.98 -5.36 16.54
CA ASN A 319 -5.08 -3.91 16.38
C ASN A 319 -6.31 -3.34 17.09
N LEU A 320 -7.43 -4.07 17.12
CA LEU A 320 -8.67 -3.65 17.80
C LEU A 320 -8.59 -3.74 19.32
N SER A 321 -7.87 -4.71 19.87
CA SER A 321 -7.73 -4.87 21.33
C SER A 321 -7.05 -3.67 22.00
N VAL A 322 -6.23 -2.93 21.25
CA VAL A 322 -5.53 -1.72 21.73
C VAL A 322 -6.11 -0.41 21.19
N LEU A 323 -7.24 -0.46 20.49
CA LEU A 323 -7.82 0.72 19.85
C LEU A 323 -8.54 1.60 20.89
N PRO A 324 -8.21 2.90 21.01
CA PRO A 324 -8.86 3.77 21.97
C PRO A 324 -10.22 4.24 21.44
N PHE A 325 -11.27 3.43 21.62
CA PHE A 325 -12.62 3.78 21.20
C PHE A 325 -13.13 5.06 21.88
N SER A 326 -13.75 5.94 21.11
CA SER A 326 -14.23 7.25 21.56
C SER A 326 -15.59 7.20 22.26
N SER A 327 -16.34 6.11 22.09
CA SER A 327 -17.65 5.91 22.69
C SER A 327 -17.91 4.43 23.01
N LEU A 328 -18.77 4.18 24.00
CA LEU A 328 -19.20 2.83 24.35
C LEU A 328 -20.05 2.18 23.25
N GLU A 329 -20.80 3.00 22.49
CA GLU A 329 -21.60 2.56 21.34
C GLU A 329 -20.76 1.84 20.29
N GLU A 330 -19.53 2.31 20.04
CA GLU A 330 -18.60 1.67 19.10
C GLU A 330 -18.18 0.28 19.57
N VAL A 331 -17.89 0.14 20.87
CA VAL A 331 -17.52 -1.13 21.49
C VAL A 331 -18.70 -2.11 21.41
N CYS A 332 -19.90 -1.66 21.78
CA CYS A 332 -21.12 -2.46 21.68
C CYS A 332 -21.42 -2.88 20.24
N LEU A 333 -21.17 -2.02 19.25
CA LEU A 333 -21.35 -2.36 17.84
C LEU A 333 -20.40 -3.45 17.37
N ILE A 334 -19.14 -3.41 17.79
CA ILE A 334 -18.16 -4.47 17.50
C ILE A 334 -18.59 -5.77 18.18
N LEU A 335 -18.90 -5.72 19.48
CA LEU A 335 -19.35 -6.88 20.25
C LEU A 335 -20.57 -7.54 19.61
N TYR A 336 -21.57 -6.76 19.22
CA TYR A 336 -22.75 -7.26 18.52
C TYR A 336 -22.42 -8.04 17.24
N HIS A 337 -21.47 -7.55 16.44
CA HIS A 337 -21.06 -8.25 15.22
C HIS A 337 -20.20 -9.49 15.51
N LEU A 338 -19.34 -9.45 16.54
CA LEU A 338 -18.57 -10.60 17.00
C LEU A 338 -19.49 -11.71 17.51
N ASP A 339 -20.47 -11.38 18.36
CA ASP A 339 -21.41 -12.36 18.92
C ASP A 339 -22.17 -13.10 17.81
N ARG A 340 -22.59 -12.39 16.75
CA ARG A 340 -23.27 -13.01 15.60
C ARG A 340 -22.34 -13.91 14.79
N SER A 341 -21.10 -13.48 14.54
CA SER A 341 -20.12 -14.31 13.84
C SER A 341 -19.80 -15.58 14.64
N ILE A 342 -19.52 -15.44 15.95
CA ILE A 342 -19.23 -16.57 16.85
C ILE A 342 -20.43 -17.52 16.96
N THR A 343 -21.66 -17.00 17.06
CA THR A 343 -22.87 -17.84 17.16
C THR A 343 -23.12 -18.63 15.88
N HIS A 344 -22.96 -17.99 14.72
CA HIS A 344 -23.25 -18.62 13.43
C HIS A 344 -22.16 -19.60 12.99
N GLU A 345 -20.89 -19.23 13.12
CA GLU A 345 -19.77 -20.02 12.61
C GLU A 345 -19.09 -20.85 13.71
N GLY A 346 -18.99 -20.31 14.93
CA GLY A 346 -18.28 -20.97 16.02
C GLY A 346 -18.98 -22.21 16.57
N ILE A 347 -20.32 -22.20 16.66
CA ILE A 347 -21.09 -23.36 17.14
C ILE A 347 -20.99 -24.52 16.15
N ASP A 348 -21.26 -24.25 14.87
CA ASP A 348 -21.14 -25.24 13.79
C ASP A 348 -19.72 -25.83 13.70
N LEU A 349 -18.70 -24.99 13.89
CA LEU A 349 -17.30 -25.43 13.91
C LEU A 349 -17.00 -26.30 15.14
N ALA A 350 -17.47 -25.92 16.33
CA ALA A 350 -17.26 -26.69 17.56
C ALA A 350 -17.91 -28.08 17.48
N ASP A 351 -19.09 -28.18 16.88
CA ASP A 351 -19.77 -29.46 16.64
C ASP A 351 -19.00 -30.32 15.64
N LYS A 352 -18.48 -29.73 14.55
CA LYS A 352 -17.63 -30.43 13.58
C LYS A 352 -16.32 -30.93 14.20
N VAL A 353 -15.65 -30.10 15.01
CA VAL A 353 -14.42 -30.49 15.72
C VAL A 353 -14.71 -31.64 16.68
N THR A 354 -15.77 -31.53 17.49
CA THR A 354 -16.15 -32.57 18.45
C THR A 354 -16.51 -33.88 17.77
N SER A 355 -17.26 -33.82 16.67
CA SER A 355 -17.67 -35.00 15.89
C SER A 355 -16.49 -35.69 15.22
N THR A 356 -15.54 -34.91 14.69
CA THR A 356 -14.34 -35.44 14.01
C THR A 356 -13.37 -36.06 15.01
N VAL A 357 -13.04 -35.34 16.09
CA VAL A 357 -12.08 -35.80 17.11
C VAL A 357 -12.66 -36.93 17.98
N GLY A 358 -13.98 -36.96 18.17
CA GLY A 358 -14.70 -38.01 18.90
C GLY A 358 -15.10 -39.23 18.06
N SER A 359 -14.78 -39.25 16.76
CA SER A 359 -15.18 -40.35 15.87
C SER A 359 -14.39 -41.63 16.14
N ASN A 360 -15.08 -42.68 16.59
CA ASN A 360 -14.49 -44.01 16.81
C ASN A 360 -14.13 -44.73 15.49
N THR A 361 -14.70 -44.29 14.36
CA THR A 361 -14.47 -44.88 13.02
C THR A 361 -13.36 -44.18 12.25
N GLY A 362 -12.81 -43.07 12.78
CA GLY A 362 -11.81 -42.25 12.10
C GLY A 362 -12.36 -41.43 10.93
N GLU A 363 -13.68 -41.36 10.76
CA GLU A 363 -14.32 -40.54 9.73
C GLU A 363 -13.98 -39.06 9.93
N GLY A 364 -13.46 -38.41 8.88
CA GLY A 364 -13.05 -37.00 8.92
C GLY A 364 -11.64 -36.74 9.49
N MET A 365 -10.91 -37.77 9.95
CA MET A 365 -9.55 -37.60 10.49
C MET A 365 -8.44 -37.48 9.41
N SER A 366 -8.79 -37.06 8.19
CA SER A 366 -7.77 -36.77 7.18
C SER A 366 -6.91 -35.58 7.60
N VAL A 367 -5.62 -35.60 7.25
CA VAL A 367 -4.68 -34.52 7.59
C VAL A 367 -5.19 -33.17 7.09
N GLU A 368 -5.71 -33.13 5.87
CA GLU A 368 -6.24 -31.92 5.24
C GLU A 368 -7.45 -31.35 6.00
N ASN A 369 -8.39 -32.21 6.42
CA ASN A 369 -9.56 -31.77 7.18
C ASN A 369 -9.15 -31.26 8.57
N LEU A 370 -8.22 -31.94 9.25
CA LEU A 370 -7.71 -31.51 10.54
C LEU A 370 -6.97 -30.17 10.46
N GLN A 371 -6.22 -29.93 9.38
CA GLN A 371 -5.56 -28.65 9.12
C GLN A 371 -6.57 -27.51 8.95
N LEU A 372 -7.61 -27.74 8.15
CA LEU A 372 -8.68 -26.76 7.94
C LEU A 372 -9.40 -26.45 9.26
N LEU A 373 -9.84 -27.47 9.98
CA LEU A 373 -10.49 -27.32 11.28
C LEU A 373 -9.60 -26.56 12.26
N PHE A 374 -8.30 -26.83 12.28
CA PHE A 374 -7.34 -26.12 13.14
C PHE A 374 -7.27 -24.63 12.80
N VAL A 375 -7.08 -24.29 11.53
CA VAL A 375 -7.00 -22.89 11.05
C VAL A 375 -8.30 -22.12 11.30
N HIS A 376 -9.45 -22.75 11.06
CA HIS A 376 -10.75 -22.16 11.39
C HIS A 376 -10.90 -21.96 12.90
N SER A 377 -10.47 -22.93 13.72
CA SER A 377 -10.52 -22.83 15.18
C SER A 377 -9.66 -21.67 15.69
N GLN A 378 -8.45 -21.47 15.13
CA GLN A 378 -7.61 -20.31 15.46
C GLN A 378 -8.32 -18.98 15.14
N SER A 379 -8.97 -18.91 13.99
CA SER A 379 -9.69 -17.72 13.51
C SER A 379 -10.84 -17.36 14.45
N THR A 380 -11.71 -18.33 14.75
CA THR A 380 -12.87 -18.11 15.63
C THR A 380 -12.45 -17.87 17.08
N LEU A 381 -11.43 -18.58 17.58
CA LEU A 381 -10.90 -18.36 18.92
C LEU A 381 -10.33 -16.95 19.09
N ALA A 382 -9.67 -16.39 18.06
CA ALA A 382 -9.22 -15.01 18.08
C ALA A 382 -10.39 -14.01 18.23
N LEU A 383 -11.54 -14.27 17.58
CA LEU A 383 -12.75 -13.45 17.72
C LEU A 383 -13.35 -13.55 19.13
N VAL A 384 -13.38 -14.75 19.72
CA VAL A 384 -13.83 -14.98 21.11
C VAL A 384 -12.94 -14.19 22.08
N TYR A 385 -11.63 -14.24 21.91
CA TYR A 385 -10.69 -13.49 22.74
C TYR A 385 -10.84 -11.98 22.56
N LEU A 386 -11.08 -11.49 21.34
CA LEU A 386 -11.35 -10.06 21.14
C LEU A 386 -12.60 -9.64 21.91
N ARG A 387 -13.67 -10.43 21.81
CA ARG A 387 -14.94 -10.17 22.49
C ARG A 387 -14.74 -10.10 24.00
N GLN A 388 -14.07 -11.09 24.60
CA GLN A 388 -13.76 -11.12 26.03
C GLN A 388 -12.88 -9.94 26.45
N THR A 389 -11.84 -9.65 25.68
CA THR A 389 -10.90 -8.54 25.93
C THR A 389 -11.63 -7.20 25.92
N LEU A 390 -12.48 -6.93 24.91
CA LEU A 390 -13.21 -5.67 24.81
C LEU A 390 -14.30 -5.53 25.88
N SER A 391 -15.06 -6.60 26.15
CA SER A 391 -16.08 -6.60 27.21
C SER A 391 -15.45 -6.31 28.58
N ALA A 392 -14.31 -6.95 28.89
CA ALA A 392 -13.59 -6.71 30.13
C ALA A 392 -12.93 -5.31 30.15
N ALA A 393 -12.24 -4.91 29.09
CA ALA A 393 -11.52 -3.64 29.01
C ALA A 393 -12.43 -2.42 29.19
N TYR A 394 -13.66 -2.49 28.68
CA TYR A 394 -14.65 -1.41 28.74
C TYR A 394 -15.74 -1.64 29.80
N ALA A 395 -15.64 -2.70 30.59
CA ALA A 395 -16.62 -3.11 31.60
C ALA A 395 -18.07 -3.12 31.06
N VAL A 396 -18.27 -3.65 29.85
CA VAL A 396 -19.59 -3.73 29.23
C VAL A 396 -20.37 -4.90 29.86
N PRO A 397 -21.47 -4.65 30.59
CA PRO A 397 -22.26 -5.71 31.20
C PRO A 397 -23.05 -6.50 30.15
N SER A 398 -23.26 -7.80 30.39
CA SER A 398 -24.01 -8.69 29.50
C SER A 398 -25.43 -8.19 29.18
N SER A 399 -26.09 -7.51 30.13
CA SER A 399 -27.41 -6.92 29.92
C SER A 399 -27.46 -5.86 28.82
N ILE A 400 -26.39 -5.08 28.67
CA ILE A 400 -26.27 -4.09 27.58
C ILE A 400 -25.99 -4.82 26.27
N MET A 401 -25.17 -5.87 26.29
CA MET A 401 -24.86 -6.66 25.09
C MET A 401 -26.12 -7.32 24.49
N GLU A 402 -26.99 -7.88 25.34
CA GLU A 402 -28.24 -8.53 24.91
C GLU A 402 -29.30 -7.57 24.39
N THR A 403 -29.37 -6.36 24.95
CA THR A 403 -30.39 -5.36 24.59
C THR A 403 -29.97 -4.43 23.46
N PHE A 404 -28.67 -4.35 23.18
CA PHE A 404 -28.12 -3.46 22.16
C PHE A 404 -28.62 -3.81 20.76
N SER A 405 -29.04 -2.77 20.02
CA SER A 405 -29.46 -2.92 18.63
C SER A 405 -28.85 -1.80 17.77
N PRO A 406 -28.09 -2.14 16.70
CA PRO A 406 -27.50 -1.13 15.82
C PRO A 406 -28.50 -0.18 15.12
N SER A 407 -29.79 -0.54 15.13
CA SER A 407 -30.89 0.22 14.55
C SER A 407 -31.54 1.19 15.53
N ARG A 408 -31.32 1.02 16.85
CA ARG A 408 -31.88 1.88 17.89
C ARG A 408 -30.76 2.74 18.48
N PRO A 409 -30.73 4.06 18.19
CA PRO A 409 -29.69 4.92 18.72
C PRO A 409 -29.88 5.09 20.22
N ASP A 410 -28.88 4.67 21.01
CA ASP A 410 -28.82 4.93 22.43
C ASP A 410 -27.84 6.07 22.70
N ILE A 411 -28.38 7.21 23.15
CA ILE A 411 -27.59 8.42 23.38
C ILE A 411 -26.66 8.24 24.59
N GLU A 412 -27.00 7.38 25.54
CA GLU A 412 -26.17 7.15 26.73
C GLU A 412 -24.86 6.44 26.37
N LEU A 413 -24.91 5.53 25.40
CA LEU A 413 -23.73 4.80 24.91
C LEU A 413 -22.77 5.68 24.09
N ARG A 414 -23.19 6.88 23.67
CA ARG A 414 -22.33 7.82 22.93
C ARG A 414 -21.31 8.53 23.82
N GLN A 415 -21.43 8.39 25.14
CA GLN A 415 -20.49 8.98 26.08
C GLN A 415 -19.11 8.32 26.00
N GLN A 416 -18.09 9.09 26.36
CA GLN A 416 -16.74 8.56 26.48
C GLN A 416 -16.69 7.48 27.59
N PRO A 417 -15.96 6.38 27.37
CA PRO A 417 -15.76 5.35 28.38
C PRO A 417 -15.16 5.94 29.67
N LYS A 418 -15.77 5.64 30.82
CA LYS A 418 -15.38 6.21 32.13
C LYS A 418 -14.07 5.64 32.68
N ALA A 419 -13.77 4.37 32.40
CA ALA A 419 -12.52 3.71 32.72
C ALA A 419 -12.24 2.65 31.66
N VAL A 420 -11.00 2.56 31.19
CA VAL A 420 -10.53 1.52 30.28
C VAL A 420 -9.42 0.76 30.98
N THR A 421 -9.63 -0.51 31.27
CA THR A 421 -8.60 -1.38 31.86
C THR A 421 -7.76 -2.01 30.76
N LEU A 422 -6.45 -2.06 30.97
CA LEU A 422 -5.57 -2.82 30.08
C LEU A 422 -5.80 -4.31 30.33
N VAL A 423 -6.26 -5.01 29.30
CA VAL A 423 -6.45 -6.46 29.31
C VAL A 423 -5.57 -7.03 28.21
N ASP A 424 -4.66 -7.93 28.59
CA ASP A 424 -3.75 -8.54 27.64
C ASP A 424 -4.49 -9.53 26.75
N PHE A 425 -4.25 -9.44 25.44
CA PHE A 425 -4.81 -10.38 24.49
C PHE A 425 -4.01 -11.70 24.55
N PRO A 426 -4.66 -12.86 24.79
CA PRO A 426 -3.97 -14.14 24.97
C PRO A 426 -3.53 -14.74 23.62
N LEU A 427 -2.56 -14.11 22.96
CA LEU A 427 -2.06 -14.50 21.63
C LEU A 427 -1.40 -15.89 21.63
N GLU A 428 -0.66 -16.24 22.69
CA GLU A 428 0.02 -17.53 22.82
C GLU A 428 -0.96 -18.71 22.72
N ASN A 429 -2.20 -18.51 23.18
CA ASN A 429 -3.25 -19.52 23.13
C ASN A 429 -3.78 -19.81 21.72
N LEU A 430 -3.42 -19.00 20.72
CA LEU A 430 -3.74 -19.27 19.32
C LEU A 430 -2.75 -20.23 18.65
N GLU A 431 -1.62 -20.54 19.29
CA GLU A 431 -0.67 -21.55 18.81
C GLU A 431 -0.21 -21.32 17.34
N MET A 432 0.07 -20.06 16.99
CA MET A 432 0.39 -19.63 15.62
C MET A 432 1.67 -20.26 15.04
N GLU A 433 2.57 -20.74 15.91
CA GLU A 433 3.84 -21.39 15.53
C GLU A 433 3.71 -22.89 15.23
N VAL A 434 2.53 -23.49 15.45
CA VAL A 434 2.31 -24.92 15.23
C VAL A 434 2.42 -25.26 13.76
N ASN A 435 3.25 -26.26 13.46
CA ASN A 435 3.40 -26.76 12.10
C ASN A 435 2.16 -27.55 11.66
N LEU A 436 1.44 -27.01 10.67
CA LEU A 436 0.23 -27.61 10.11
C LEU A 436 0.46 -29.02 9.54
N SER A 437 1.69 -29.41 9.19
CA SER A 437 2.00 -30.77 8.72
C SER A 437 1.95 -31.85 9.82
N ARG A 438 1.81 -31.47 11.10
CA ARG A 438 1.82 -32.41 12.24
C ARG A 438 0.51 -32.32 13.05
N PRO A 439 -0.52 -33.10 12.67
CA PRO A 439 -1.83 -33.06 13.35
C PRO A 439 -1.81 -33.44 14.83
N ASP A 440 -0.78 -34.18 15.28
CA ASP A 440 -0.61 -34.59 16.68
C ASP A 440 -0.59 -33.40 17.66
N ALA A 441 -0.20 -32.21 17.19
CA ALA A 441 -0.11 -31.00 17.98
C ALA A 441 -1.43 -30.23 18.09
N PHE A 442 -2.50 -30.63 17.39
CA PHE A 442 -3.74 -29.82 17.29
C PHE A 442 -4.68 -29.95 18.50
N GLY A 443 -4.52 -30.98 19.31
CA GLY A 443 -5.46 -31.35 20.37
C GLY A 443 -5.66 -30.28 21.46
N SER A 444 -4.60 -29.55 21.82
CA SER A 444 -4.66 -28.45 22.81
C SER A 444 -5.57 -27.33 22.33
N LEU A 445 -5.38 -26.88 21.09
CA LEU A 445 -6.19 -25.82 20.49
C LEU A 445 -7.65 -26.24 20.36
N PHE A 446 -7.94 -27.45 19.87
CA PHE A 446 -9.31 -27.94 19.73
C PHE A 446 -10.05 -27.99 21.06
N THR A 447 -9.39 -28.50 22.11
CA THR A 447 -9.97 -28.54 23.45
C THR A 447 -10.29 -27.13 23.95
N ARG A 448 -9.32 -26.21 23.83
CA ARG A 448 -9.47 -24.81 24.25
C ARG A 448 -10.58 -24.10 23.48
N PHE A 449 -10.64 -24.31 22.17
CA PHE A 449 -11.67 -23.75 21.30
C PHE A 449 -13.07 -24.23 21.70
N VAL A 450 -13.27 -25.56 21.81
CA VAL A 450 -14.57 -26.13 22.18
C VAL A 450 -15.02 -25.67 23.57
N THR A 451 -14.10 -25.60 24.55
CA THR A 451 -14.41 -25.04 25.88
C THR A 451 -14.82 -23.57 25.79
N SER A 452 -14.06 -22.75 25.06
CA SER A 452 -14.33 -21.31 24.94
C SER A 452 -15.66 -21.00 24.23
N VAL A 453 -16.05 -21.82 23.25
CA VAL A 453 -17.35 -21.69 22.58
C VAL A 453 -18.49 -22.16 23.48
N LYS A 454 -18.30 -23.22 24.28
CA LYS A 454 -19.30 -23.66 25.26
C LYS A 454 -19.51 -22.62 26.35
N ASP A 455 -18.45 -22.01 26.86
CA ASP A 455 -18.54 -20.94 27.87
C ASP A 455 -19.18 -19.66 27.29
N PHE A 456 -19.23 -19.51 25.97
CA PHE A 456 -19.92 -18.41 25.29
C PHE A 456 -21.43 -18.65 25.14
N THR A 457 -21.86 -19.91 25.00
CA THR A 457 -23.29 -20.26 24.80
C THR A 457 -24.07 -20.47 26.09
N VAL A 458 -23.37 -20.61 27.23
CA VAL A 458 -23.92 -20.71 28.59
C VAL A 458 -23.98 -19.32 29.23
#